data_AF-A0A8J6MXI9-F1
#
_entry.id   AF-A0A8J6MXI9-F1
#
_cell.length_a   1.000
_cell.length_b   1.000
_cell.length_c   1.000
_cell.angle_alpha   90.00
_cell.angle_beta   90.00
_cell.angle_gamma   90.00
#
_symmetry.space_group_name_H-M   'P 1'
#
loop_
_entity.id
_entity.type
_entity.pdbx_description
1 polymer ?
#
loop_
_entity_poly.entity_id
_entity_poly.type
_entity_poly.pdbx_seq_one_letter_code
_entity_poly.pdbx_strand_id
1 'polypeptide(L)'
;LEFIETRRHWFTAKVLHHTEGNVHMLNLVEGEEAIVESPDGAFEPFVIHYAETFIVPASVGAYTIRPSGLGMGQKLATMKAFVR
;
A
#
# COMPACT_ATOMS: atom_id res chain seq x y z
N LEU A 1 9.30 -21.68 -11.83
CA LEU A 1 9.10 -21.10 -10.49
C LEU A 1 8.88 -19.62 -10.69
N GLU A 2 7.75 -19.10 -10.23
CA GLU A 2 7.52 -17.66 -10.16
C GLU A 2 8.17 -17.13 -8.88
N PHE A 3 8.89 -16.02 -8.97
CA PHE A 3 9.61 -15.47 -7.81
C PHE A 3 8.79 -14.37 -7.15
N ILE A 4 8.71 -14.42 -5.83
CA ILE A 4 8.11 -13.34 -5.05
C ILE A 4 9.18 -12.31 -4.79
N GLU A 5 9.01 -11.12 -5.35
CA GLU A 5 9.83 -9.96 -5.03
C GLU A 5 9.20 -9.20 -3.87
N THR A 6 10.01 -8.87 -2.86
CA THR A 6 9.56 -8.07 -1.71
C THR A 6 10.36 -6.77 -1.62
N ARG A 7 9.66 -5.64 -1.58
CA ARG A 7 10.25 -4.30 -1.45
C ARG A 7 9.69 -3.58 -0.24
N ARG A 8 10.56 -2.86 0.47
CA ARG A 8 10.13 -1.86 1.45
C ARG A 8 10.05 -0.50 0.79
N HIS A 9 8.95 0.20 1.04
CA HIS A 9 8.76 1.56 0.57
C HIS A 9 8.57 2.48 1.76
N TRP A 10 9.35 3.57 1.82
CA TRP A 10 9.30 4.56 2.89
C TRP A 10 8.73 5.87 2.35
N PHE A 11 7.82 6.51 3.08
CA PHE A 11 7.15 7.71 2.62
C PHE A 11 6.67 8.59 3.78
N THR A 12 6.60 9.90 3.53
CA THR A 12 6.04 10.91 4.46
C THR A 12 4.84 11.65 3.86
N ALA A 13 4.50 11.34 2.61
CA ALA A 13 3.44 11.97 1.84
C ALA A 13 2.74 10.93 0.96
N LYS A 14 1.71 11.35 0.22
CA LYS A 14 1.00 10.50 -0.74
C LYS A 14 1.97 9.92 -1.77
N VAL A 15 1.89 8.60 -1.95
CA VAL A 15 2.66 7.87 -2.97
C VAL A 15 1.73 7.11 -3.89
N LEU A 16 2.08 7.10 -5.18
CA LEU A 16 1.38 6.36 -6.22
C LEU A 16 2.02 4.99 -6.40
N HIS A 17 1.17 3.97 -6.46
CA HIS A 17 1.52 2.61 -6.80
C HIS A 17 0.69 2.15 -8.00
N HIS A 18 1.20 1.17 -8.73
CA HIS A 18 0.49 0.53 -9.83
C HIS A 18 0.70 -0.99 -9.73
N THR A 19 -0.37 -1.76 -9.88
CA THR A 19 -0.33 -3.23 -9.78
C THR A 19 0.41 -3.88 -10.93
N GLU A 20 0.51 -3.21 -12.09
CA GLU A 20 1.10 -3.77 -13.32
C GLU A 20 0.50 -5.15 -13.66
N GLY A 21 -0.81 -5.33 -13.42
CA GLY A 21 -1.49 -6.60 -13.64
C GLY A 21 -1.13 -7.72 -12.63
N ASN A 22 -0.44 -7.41 -11.54
CA ASN A 22 -0.05 -8.36 -10.50
C ASN A 22 -0.79 -8.12 -9.18
N VAL A 23 -0.99 -9.18 -8.41
CA VAL A 23 -1.46 -9.05 -7.03
C VAL A 23 -0.35 -8.42 -6.19
N HIS A 24 -0.71 -7.42 -5.39
CA HIS A 24 0.17 -6.91 -4.34
C HIS A 24 -0.34 -7.35 -2.97
N MET A 25 0.53 -7.93 -2.16
CA MET A 25 0.30 -8.12 -0.72
C MET A 25 1.14 -7.10 0.03
N LEU A 26 0.52 -6.27 0.88
CA LEU A 26 1.17 -5.19 1.59
C LEU A 26 0.95 -5.27 3.09
N ASN A 27 1.90 -4.72 3.85
CA ASN A 27 1.81 -4.56 5.30
C ASN A 27 2.27 -3.15 5.67
N LEU A 28 1.60 -2.49 6.62
CA LEU A 28 2.17 -1.31 7.26
C LEU A 28 3.18 -1.75 8.32
N VAL A 29 4.45 -1.46 8.10
CA VAL A 29 5.56 -1.93 8.96
C VAL A 29 6.27 -0.79 9.70
N GLU A 30 5.86 0.45 9.47
CA GLU A 30 6.30 1.64 10.20
C GLU A 30 5.21 2.70 10.12
N GLY A 31 4.98 3.41 11.22
CA GLY A 31 3.93 4.42 11.40
C GLY A 31 2.60 3.82 11.83
N GLU A 32 1.75 4.65 12.42
CA GLU A 32 0.53 4.19 13.11
C GLU A 32 -0.65 3.90 12.16
N GLU A 33 -0.85 4.75 11.16
CA GLU A 33 -2.05 4.71 10.33
C GLU A 33 -1.80 5.28 8.92
N ALA A 34 -2.30 4.58 7.91
CA ALA A 34 -2.36 5.07 6.54
C ALA A 34 -3.75 4.85 5.95
N ILE A 35 -4.06 5.58 4.88
CA ILE A 35 -5.25 5.33 4.07
C ILE A 35 -4.81 4.89 2.68
N VAL A 36 -5.49 3.87 2.17
CA VAL A 36 -5.34 3.34 0.82
C VAL A 36 -6.51 3.86 0.00
N GLU A 37 -6.21 4.48 -1.14
CA GLU A 37 -7.19 5.15 -1.99
C GLU A 37 -7.02 4.69 -3.44
N SER A 38 -8.09 4.56 -4.21
CA SER A 38 -8.03 4.40 -5.66
C SER A 38 -8.25 5.76 -6.35
N PRO A 39 -7.34 6.22 -7.22
CA PRO A 39 -7.51 7.46 -7.98
C PRO A 39 -8.72 7.46 -8.92
N ASP A 40 -9.17 6.29 -9.35
CA ASP A 40 -10.24 6.07 -10.34
C ASP A 40 -11.53 5.50 -9.74
N GLY A 41 -11.60 5.32 -8.42
CA GLY A 41 -12.78 4.81 -7.71
C GLY A 41 -13.02 3.30 -7.87
N ALA A 42 -11.99 2.50 -8.17
CA ALA A 42 -12.05 1.05 -8.24
C ALA A 42 -12.41 0.37 -6.90
N PHE A 43 -12.20 1.07 -5.77
CA PHE A 43 -12.61 0.65 -4.44
C PHE A 43 -12.77 1.88 -3.51
N GLU A 44 -13.59 1.75 -2.47
CA GLU A 44 -13.74 2.77 -1.44
C GLU A 44 -12.48 2.91 -0.59
N PRO A 45 -12.03 4.13 -0.25
CA PRO A 45 -10.88 4.32 0.61
C PRO A 45 -10.99 3.56 1.93
N PHE A 46 -9.91 2.92 2.35
CA PHE A 46 -9.87 2.20 3.63
C PHE A 46 -8.60 2.49 4.40
N VAL A 47 -8.74 2.49 5.72
CA VAL A 47 -7.66 2.75 6.66
C VAL A 47 -6.95 1.43 6.99
N ILE A 48 -5.64 1.51 7.12
CA ILE A 48 -4.78 0.44 7.60
C ILE A 48 -3.91 0.93 8.75
N HIS A 49 -3.80 0.11 9.78
CA HIS A 49 -3.00 0.40 10.97
C HIS A 49 -1.69 -0.37 10.98
N TYR A 50 -0.79 0.02 11.88
CA TYR A 50 0.48 -0.67 12.08
C TYR A 50 0.26 -2.19 12.26
N ALA A 51 1.10 -2.98 11.58
CA ALA A 51 1.06 -4.43 11.52
C ALA A 51 -0.13 -5.06 10.78
N GLU A 52 -1.06 -4.27 10.22
CA GLU A 52 -2.11 -4.82 9.37
C GLU A 52 -1.61 -5.18 7.97
N THR A 53 -2.18 -6.27 7.44
CA THR A 53 -1.94 -6.76 6.08
C THR A 53 -3.15 -6.45 5.21
N PHE A 54 -2.90 -6.01 3.97
CA PHE A 54 -3.94 -5.86 2.96
C PHE A 54 -3.48 -6.36 1.58
N ILE A 55 -4.44 -6.65 0.72
CA ILE A 55 -4.19 -7.18 -0.63
C ILE A 55 -4.84 -6.23 -1.64
N VAL A 56 -4.06 -5.85 -2.66
CA VAL A 56 -4.57 -5.10 -3.82
C VAL A 56 -4.65 -6.06 -5.01
N PRO A 57 -5.85 -6.35 -5.53
CA PRO A 57 -6.03 -7.21 -6.70
C PRO A 57 -5.35 -6.64 -7.95
N ALA A 58 -4.89 -7.53 -8.83
CA ALA A 58 -4.27 -7.17 -10.11
C ALA A 58 -5.12 -6.20 -10.96
N SER A 59 -6.45 -6.35 -10.92
CA SER A 59 -7.41 -5.57 -11.69
C SER A 59 -7.54 -4.11 -11.27
N VAL A 60 -7.00 -3.72 -10.10
CA VAL A 60 -7.10 -2.35 -9.60
C VAL A 60 -6.27 -1.36 -10.42
N GLY A 61 -5.11 -1.78 -10.94
CA GLY A 61 -4.19 -0.84 -11.60
C GLY A 61 -3.59 0.14 -10.60
N ALA A 62 -3.96 1.42 -10.70
CA ALA A 62 -3.40 2.48 -9.88
C ALA A 62 -4.05 2.55 -8.48
N TYR A 63 -3.23 2.77 -7.45
CA TYR A 63 -3.70 3.08 -6.10
C TYR A 63 -2.69 3.97 -5.37
N THR A 64 -3.15 4.71 -4.37
CA THR A 64 -2.28 5.56 -3.55
C THR A 64 -2.31 5.14 -2.10
N ILE A 65 -1.19 5.36 -1.40
CA ILE A 65 -1.10 5.22 0.05
C ILE A 65 -0.60 6.56 0.57
N ARG A 66 -1.18 7.04 1.67
CA ARG A 66 -0.70 8.25 2.36
C ARG A 66 -0.89 8.11 3.87
N PRO A 67 -0.10 8.82 4.68
CA PRO A 67 -0.40 8.96 6.10
C PRO A 67 -1.81 9.51 6.33
N SER A 68 -2.49 9.03 7.37
CA SER A 68 -3.81 9.49 7.81
C SER A 68 -3.91 9.41 9.33
N GLY A 69 -4.94 10.04 9.91
CA GLY A 69 -5.25 9.95 11.34
C GLY A 69 -4.01 10.06 12.22
N LEU A 70 -3.73 9.01 12.99
CA LEU A 70 -2.59 8.96 13.91
C LEU A 70 -1.21 8.91 13.22
N GLY A 71 -1.15 8.45 11.97
CA GLY A 71 0.08 8.46 11.16
C GLY A 71 0.44 9.83 10.57
N MET A 72 -0.42 10.86 10.70
CA MET A 72 -0.12 12.20 10.17
C MET A 72 1.16 12.79 10.77
N GLY A 73 2.06 13.26 9.92
CA GLY A 73 3.36 13.81 10.32
C GLY A 73 4.43 12.75 10.64
N GLN A 74 4.07 11.47 10.63
CA GLN A 74 5.02 10.36 10.80
C GLN A 74 5.66 9.98 9.46
N LYS A 75 6.84 9.35 9.54
CA LYS A 75 7.42 8.63 8.41
C LYS A 75 6.88 7.21 8.44
N LEU A 76 6.21 6.80 7.37
CA LEU A 76 5.62 5.48 7.25
C LEU A 76 6.49 4.57 6.37
N ALA A 77 6.26 3.26 6.51
CA ALA A 77 6.78 2.28 5.57
C ALA A 77 5.81 1.13 5.32
N THR A 78 5.68 0.74 4.06
CA THR A 78 5.00 -0.49 3.67
C THR A 78 6.00 -1.54 3.19
N MET A 79 5.79 -2.79 3.58
CA MET A 79 6.42 -3.94 2.92
C MET A 79 5.46 -4.47 1.86
N LYS A 80 5.89 -4.49 0.59
CA LYS A 80 5.11 -4.93 -0.58
C LYS A 80 5.72 -6.19 -1.16
N ALA A 81 4.95 -7.26 -1.28
CA ALA A 81 5.28 -8.48 -1.99
C ALA A 81 4.43 -8.62 -3.27
N PHE A 82 5.06 -9.04 -4.37
CA PHE A 82 4.40 -9.25 -5.67
C PHE A 82 5.16 -10.28 -6.50
N VAL A 83 4.48 -10.91 -7.47
CA VAL A 83 5.08 -11.87 -8.39
C VAL A 83 5.82 -11.14 -9.52
N ARG A 84 6.97 -11.68 -9.92
CA ARG A 84 7.77 -11.20 -11.05
C ARG A 84 8.10 -12.32 -12.03
#